data_AF-A0A962Y7W3-F1
#
_entry.id   AF-A0A962Y7W3-F1
#
_cell.length_a   1.000
_cell.length_b   1.000
_cell.length_c   1.000
_cell.angle_alpha   90.00
_cell.angle_beta   90.00
_cell.angle_gamma   90.00
#
_symmetry.space_group_name_H-M   'P 1'
#
loop_
_entity.id
_entity.type
_entity.pdbx_description
1 polymer ?
#
loop_
_entity_poly.entity_id
_entity_poly.type
_entity_poly.pdbx_seq_one_letter_code
_entity_poly.pdbx_strand_id
1 'polypeptide(L)'
;QNRREQKRQEAQRRNQLASLRRPLEQAVRKLEQQIEKSQQRLAELERELAAPELYESAHKTRLKTLLQEQGEQRRALDELENRWLELQEELETIAATAT
;
A
#
# COMPACT_ATOMS: atom_id res chain seq x y z
N GLN A 1 8.75 -43.84 17.57
CA GLN A 1 9.24 -43.09 16.39
C GLN A 1 8.22 -42.06 15.87
N ASN A 2 6.91 -42.31 15.99
CA ASN A 2 5.83 -41.45 15.46
C ASN A 2 5.80 -39.98 15.96
N ARG A 3 5.98 -39.72 17.27
CA ARG A 3 5.89 -38.35 17.86
C ARG A 3 7.00 -37.38 17.39
N ARG A 4 8.19 -37.90 17.05
CA ARG A 4 9.32 -37.07 16.57
C ARG A 4 9.13 -36.72 15.09
N GLU A 5 8.56 -37.64 14.32
CA GLU A 5 8.17 -37.44 12.91
C GLU A 5 7.06 -36.39 12.79
N GLN A 6 5.99 -36.51 13.60
CA GLN A 6 4.89 -35.55 13.64
C GLN A 6 5.37 -34.13 13.94
N LYS A 7 6.19 -33.96 15.00
CA LYS A 7 6.78 -32.65 15.34
C LYS A 7 7.63 -32.06 14.21
N ARG A 8 8.33 -32.90 13.45
CA ARG A 8 9.15 -32.45 12.31
C ARG A 8 8.26 -31.95 11.17
N GLN A 9 7.19 -32.69 10.85
CA GLN A 9 6.23 -32.32 9.80
C GLN A 9 5.50 -31.01 10.14
N GLU A 10 5.06 -30.85 11.40
CA GLU A 10 4.45 -29.59 11.88
C GLU A 10 5.43 -28.41 11.76
N ALA A 11 6.69 -28.59 12.20
CA ALA A 11 7.71 -27.55 12.08
C ALA A 11 7.98 -27.17 10.62
N GLN A 12 8.00 -28.16 9.72
CA GLN A 12 8.20 -27.93 8.28
C GLN A 12 7.02 -27.19 7.66
N ARG A 13 5.78 -27.55 8.00
CA ARG A 13 4.56 -26.84 7.55
C ARG A 13 4.57 -25.38 8.01
N ARG A 14 4.91 -25.10 9.28
CA ARG A 14 5.04 -23.73 9.80
C ARG A 14 6.12 -22.93 9.09
N ASN A 15 7.28 -23.53 8.85
CA ASN A 15 8.38 -22.86 8.15
C ASN A 15 8.02 -22.54 6.70
N GLN A 16 7.34 -23.45 6.01
CA GLN A 16 6.86 -23.23 4.65
C GLN A 16 5.85 -22.07 4.60
N LEU A 17 4.85 -22.06 5.48
CA LEU A 17 3.87 -20.98 5.57
C LEU A 17 4.53 -19.63 5.88
N ALA A 18 5.46 -19.60 6.82
CA ALA A 18 6.22 -18.39 7.14
C ALA A 18 7.04 -17.89 5.94
N SER A 19 7.60 -18.80 5.13
CA SER A 19 8.34 -18.43 3.92
C SER A 19 7.46 -17.81 2.84
N LEU A 20 6.19 -18.21 2.75
CA LEU A 20 5.22 -17.65 1.81
C LEU A 20 4.71 -16.28 2.28
N ARG A 21 4.44 -16.12 3.58
CA ARG A 21 3.86 -14.88 4.14
C ARG A 21 4.84 -13.72 4.25
N ARG A 22 6.08 -13.97 4.67
CA ARG A 22 7.09 -12.91 4.93
C ARG A 22 7.28 -11.92 3.77
N PRO A 23 7.43 -12.33 2.49
CA PRO A 23 7.59 -11.37 1.41
C PRO A 23 6.33 -10.53 1.18
N LEU A 24 5.14 -11.11 1.35
CA LEU A 24 3.86 -10.39 1.23
C LEU A 24 3.70 -9.37 2.36
N GLU A 25 3.98 -9.76 3.61
CA GLU A 25 3.97 -8.84 4.77
C GLU A 25 4.94 -7.67 4.59
N GLN A 26 6.11 -7.91 3.97
CA GLN A 26 7.06 -6.84 3.64
C GLN A 26 6.54 -5.92 2.53
N ALA A 27 5.88 -6.48 1.50
CA ALA A 27 5.29 -5.71 0.42
C ALA A 27 4.13 -4.84 0.93
N VAL A 28 3.26 -5.39 1.77
CA VAL A 28 2.17 -4.66 2.46
C VAL A 28 2.72 -3.44 3.21
N ARG A 29 3.75 -3.63 4.06
CA ARG A 29 4.38 -2.52 4.81
C ARG A 29 4.94 -1.42 3.91
N LYS A 30 5.52 -1.80 2.77
CA LYS A 30 6.02 -0.82 1.78
C LYS A 30 4.88 -0.07 1.10
N LEU A 31 3.75 -0.73 0.83
CA LEU A 31 2.57 -0.07 0.27
C LEU A 31 1.96 0.89 1.28
N GLU A 32 1.84 0.52 2.55
CA GLU A 32 1.34 1.39 3.62
C GLU A 32 2.14 2.70 3.71
N GLN A 33 3.47 2.62 3.66
CA GLN A 33 4.34 3.81 3.64
C GLN A 33 4.14 4.68 2.40
N GLN A 34 3.90 4.07 1.24
CA GLN A 34 3.65 4.79 -0.01
C GLN A 34 2.28 5.46 0.00
N ILE A 35 1.25 4.77 0.48
CA ILE A 35 -0.11 5.28 0.69
C ILE A 35 -0.06 6.51 1.61
N GLU A 36 0.59 6.39 2.77
CA GLU A 36 0.72 7.51 3.73
C GLU A 36 1.41 8.72 3.07
N LYS A 37 2.48 8.49 2.32
CA LYS A 37 3.20 9.55 1.61
C LYS A 37 2.33 10.23 0.54
N SER A 38 1.59 9.47 -0.25
CA SER A 38 0.68 10.02 -1.27
C SER A 38 -0.48 10.80 -0.63
N GLN A 39 -1.04 10.31 0.48
CA GLN A 39 -2.07 11.03 1.24
C GLN A 39 -1.53 12.35 1.81
N GLN A 40 -0.31 12.35 2.37
CA GLN A 40 0.34 13.58 2.84
C GLN A 40 0.55 14.57 1.68
N ARG A 41 1.03 14.11 0.52
CA ARG A 41 1.23 14.97 -0.65
C ARG A 41 -0.09 15.54 -1.18
N LEU A 42 -1.16 14.75 -1.21
CA LEU A 42 -2.49 15.22 -1.59
C LEU A 42 -2.99 16.31 -0.65
N ALA A 43 -2.81 16.14 0.67
CA ALA A 43 -3.19 17.16 1.65
C ALA A 43 -2.40 18.46 1.48
N GLU A 44 -1.11 18.39 1.13
CA GLU A 44 -0.31 19.57 0.78
C GLU A 44 -0.83 20.26 -0.48
N LEU A 45 -1.08 19.50 -1.54
CA LEU A 45 -1.62 20.02 -2.80
C LEU A 45 -2.99 20.70 -2.59
N GLU A 46 -3.86 20.11 -1.78
CA GLU A 46 -5.16 20.70 -1.43
C GLU A 46 -5.02 22.04 -0.69
N ARG A 47 -4.02 22.16 0.20
CA ARG A 47 -3.70 23.43 0.86
C ARG A 47 -3.17 24.47 -0.12
N GLU A 48 -2.30 24.08 -1.04
CA GLU A 48 -1.79 24.99 -2.09
C GLU A 48 -2.91 25.44 -3.03
N LEU A 49 -3.80 24.52 -3.43
CA LEU A 49 -4.94 24.78 -4.32
C LEU A 49 -6.02 25.65 -3.65
N ALA A 50 -6.07 25.71 -2.32
CA ALA A 50 -7.00 26.56 -1.59
C ALA A 50 -6.60 28.05 -1.57
N ALA A 51 -5.39 28.41 -2.00
CA ALA A 51 -4.91 29.79 -2.02
C ALA A 51 -5.69 30.63 -3.07
N PRO A 52 -6.42 31.69 -2.68
CA PRO A 52 -7.21 32.50 -3.61
C PRO A 52 -6.38 33.14 -4.73
N GLU A 53 -5.15 33.53 -4.43
CA GLU A 53 -4.22 34.18 -5.36
C GLU A 53 -3.87 33.24 -6.53
N LEU A 54 -3.93 31.93 -6.33
CA LEU A 54 -3.61 30.92 -7.35
C LEU A 54 -4.52 30.99 -8.58
N TYR A 55 -5.72 31.56 -8.43
CA TYR A 55 -6.71 31.71 -9.50
C TYR A 55 -6.53 32.99 -10.32
N GLU A 56 -5.58 33.85 -9.96
CA GLU A 56 -5.25 35.02 -10.76
C GLU A 56 -4.56 34.62 -12.06
N SER A 57 -4.70 35.48 -13.09
CA SER A 57 -4.15 35.20 -14.42
C SER A 57 -2.63 34.98 -14.42
N ALA A 58 -1.91 35.59 -13.48
CA ALA A 58 -0.46 35.44 -13.29
C ALA A 58 -0.05 34.02 -12.87
N HIS A 59 -0.97 33.24 -12.30
CA HIS A 59 -0.68 31.94 -11.68
C HIS A 59 -1.27 30.74 -12.44
N LYS A 60 -1.87 30.95 -13.62
CA LYS A 60 -2.50 29.90 -14.45
C LYS A 60 -1.60 28.68 -14.69
N THR A 61 -0.31 28.88 -14.96
CA THR A 61 0.63 27.77 -15.17
C THR A 61 0.81 26.95 -13.89
N ARG A 62 0.98 27.62 -12.73
CA ARG A 62 1.12 26.95 -11.44
C ARG A 62 -0.15 26.20 -11.07
N LEU A 63 -1.32 26.82 -11.25
CA LEU A 63 -2.62 26.19 -11.01
C LEU A 63 -2.77 24.90 -11.84
N LYS A 64 -2.44 24.95 -13.14
CA LYS A 64 -2.50 23.77 -14.02
C LYS A 64 -1.58 22.66 -13.54
N THR A 65 -0.35 22.99 -13.15
CA THR A 65 0.62 22.01 -12.62
C THR A 65 0.10 21.35 -11.34
N LEU A 66 -0.41 22.13 -10.38
CA LEU A 66 -0.94 21.60 -9.13
C LEU A 66 -2.16 20.69 -9.33
N LEU A 67 -3.06 21.06 -10.24
CA LEU A 67 -4.23 20.23 -10.59
C LEU A 67 -3.81 18.92 -11.28
N GLN A 68 -2.82 18.98 -12.18
CA GLN A 68 -2.28 17.79 -12.81
C GLN A 68 -1.64 16.85 -11.78
N GLU A 69 -0.80 17.40 -10.90
CA GLU A 69 -0.15 16.62 -9.84
C GLU A 69 -1.17 16.00 -8.89
N GLN A 70 -2.22 16.74 -8.50
CA GLN A 70 -3.30 16.20 -7.67
C GLN A 70 -4.00 15.02 -8.35
N GLY A 71 -4.30 15.12 -9.65
CA GLY A 71 -4.93 14.05 -10.42
C GLY A 71 -4.02 12.83 -10.62
N GLU A 72 -2.71 13.02 -10.73
CA GLU A 72 -1.72 11.93 -10.75
C GLU A 72 -1.58 11.25 -9.39
N GLN A 73 -1.51 12.02 -8.30
CA GLN A 73 -1.41 11.48 -6.95
C GLN A 73 -2.66 10.72 -6.51
N ARG A 74 -3.87 11.18 -6.88
CA ARG A 74 -5.11 10.44 -6.61
C ARG A 74 -5.12 9.08 -7.30
N ARG A 75 -4.77 9.04 -8.59
CA ARG A 75 -4.69 7.78 -9.34
C ARG A 75 -3.64 6.83 -8.76
N ALA A 76 -2.46 7.35 -8.42
CA ALA A 76 -1.41 6.55 -7.79
C ALA A 76 -1.86 6.01 -6.42
N LEU A 77 -2.56 6.82 -5.62
CA LEU A 77 -3.12 6.38 -4.34
C LEU A 77 -4.12 5.24 -4.53
N ASP A 78 -5.06 5.39 -5.46
CA ASP A 78 -6.06 4.35 -5.77
C ASP A 78 -5.38 3.03 -6.20
N GLU A 79 -4.34 3.09 -7.04
CA GLU A 79 -3.58 1.91 -7.46
C GLU A 79 -2.84 1.25 -6.29
N LEU A 80 -2.23 2.05 -5.40
CA LEU A 80 -1.54 1.55 -4.21
C LEU A 80 -2.52 0.89 -3.22
N GLU A 81 -3.68 1.50 -2.99
CA GLU A 81 -4.71 0.98 -2.09
C GLU A 81 -5.32 -0.33 -2.63
N ASN A 82 -5.61 -0.39 -3.92
CA ASN A 82 -6.06 -1.64 -4.57
C ASN A 82 -5.01 -2.74 -4.42
N ARG A 83 -3.73 -2.43 -4.69
CA ARG A 83 -2.66 -3.41 -4.55
C ARG A 83 -2.47 -3.86 -3.10
N TRP A 84 -2.62 -2.95 -2.14
CA TRP A 84 -2.56 -3.27 -0.73
C TRP A 84 -3.69 -4.23 -0.34
N LEU A 85 -4.91 -4.00 -0.81
CA LEU A 85 -6.07 -4.87 -0.56
C LEU A 85 -5.84 -6.28 -1.12
N GLU A 86 -5.38 -6.39 -2.37
CA GLU A 86 -5.07 -7.69 -3.00
C GLU A 86 -4.05 -8.51 -2.17
N LEU A 87 -3.00 -7.85 -1.67
CA LEU A 87 -1.97 -8.53 -0.87
C LEU A 87 -2.46 -8.92 0.53
N GLN A 88 -3.35 -8.13 1.12
CA GLN A 88 -4.02 -8.49 2.37
C GLN A 88 -4.91 -9.72 2.17
N GLU A 89 -5.71 -9.77 1.10
CA GLU A 89 -6.54 -10.93 0.75
C GLU A 89 -5.70 -12.20 0.49
N GLU A 90 -4.54 -12.05 -0.18
CA GLU A 90 -3.60 -13.16 -0.38
C GLU A 90 -3.04 -13.67 0.96
N LEU A 91 -2.66 -12.77 1.86
CA LEU A 91 -2.20 -13.11 3.21
C LEU A 91 -3.28 -13.82 4.04
N GLU A 92 -4.52 -13.34 3.98
CA GLU A 92 -5.67 -13.97 4.63
C GLU A 92 -5.91 -15.37 4.07
N THR A 93 -5.81 -15.56 2.76
CA THR A 93 -5.93 -16.88 2.10
C THR A 93 -4.85 -17.85 2.58
N ILE A 94 -3.59 -17.40 2.66
CA ILE A 94 -2.49 -18.22 3.19
C ILE A 94 -2.71 -18.54 4.67
N ALA A 95 -3.26 -17.61 5.46
CA ALA A 95 -3.61 -17.87 6.85
C ALA A 95 -4.76 -18.87 6.98
N ALA A 96 -5.80 -18.77 6.16
CA ALA A 96 -6.95 -19.66 6.17
C ALA A 96 -6.59 -21.11 5.78
N THR A 97 -5.67 -21.30 4.83
CA THR A 97 -5.13 -22.64 4.46
C THR A 97 -4.23 -23.27 5.54
N ALA A 98 -3.82 -22.49 6.54
CA ALA A 98 -3.02 -22.98 7.66
C ALA A 98 -3.87 -23.54 8.82
N THR A 99 -5.13 -23.10 8.94
CA THR A 99 -6.16 -23.64 9.85
C THR A 99 -6.67 -25.00 9.40
#